data_AF-A0A483A221-F1
#
_entry.id   AF-A0A483A221-F1
#
_cell.length_a   1.000
_cell.length_b   1.000
_cell.length_c   1.000
_cell.angle_alpha   90.00
_cell.angle_beta   90.00
_cell.angle_gamma   90.00
#
_symmetry.space_group_name_H-M   'P 1'
#
loop_
_entity.id
_entity.type
_entity.pdbx_description
1 polymer ?
#
loop_
_entity_poly.entity_id
_entity_poly.type
_entity_poly.pdbx_seq_one_letter_code
_entity_poly.pdbx_strand_id
1 'polypeptide(L)'
;MRDFNNTQTVGGIFRQNLPLNQKLRSPASQLVSVVAYCLLPNHFHLILKSNTNDGIAKFMQRLCTGYVKFFNNKYRRSGALFQGRFKANQIEGHEALPFLSVYINLNYRHHRINPQENLIKSSFFGYLDEYDDILDIDEVKKITKEIDSYKEYAYQQSDYFTENKDYIKNMDED
;
A
#
# COMPACT_ATOMS: atom_id res chain seq x y z
N MET A 1 -2.69 -6.77 -6.02
CA MET A 1 -1.40 -6.58 -5.31
C MET A 1 -0.68 -7.89 -5.07
N ARG A 2 -1.30 -8.90 -4.45
CA ARG A 2 -0.63 -10.19 -4.14
C ARG A 2 0.03 -10.90 -5.31
N ASP A 3 -0.66 -10.99 -6.44
CA ASP A 3 -0.15 -11.67 -7.63
C ASP A 3 1.16 -11.07 -8.17
N PHE A 4 1.44 -9.82 -7.79
CA PHE A 4 2.64 -9.10 -8.16
C PHE A 4 3.73 -9.16 -7.08
N ASN A 5 3.39 -9.62 -5.86
CA ASN A 5 4.27 -9.73 -4.71
C ASN A 5 4.83 -11.14 -4.54
N ASN A 6 5.60 -11.61 -5.52
CA ASN A 6 6.28 -12.89 -5.47
C ASN A 6 7.70 -12.78 -6.07
N THR A 7 8.65 -13.51 -5.53
CA THR A 7 10.04 -13.49 -6.01
C THR A 7 10.19 -14.22 -7.34
N GLN A 8 9.38 -15.26 -7.57
CA GLN A 8 9.35 -15.97 -8.85
C GLN A 8 8.72 -15.10 -9.94
N THR A 9 9.26 -15.13 -11.15
CA THR A 9 8.63 -14.46 -12.30
C THR A 9 7.49 -15.35 -12.79
N VAL A 10 6.24 -14.92 -12.62
CA VAL A 10 5.11 -15.64 -13.22
C VAL A 10 5.14 -15.37 -14.73
N GLY A 11 5.78 -16.27 -15.49
CA GLY A 11 5.79 -16.22 -16.95
C GLY A 11 4.37 -16.28 -17.50
N GLY A 12 4.11 -15.49 -18.56
CA GLY A 12 2.85 -15.55 -19.29
C GLY A 12 2.55 -16.96 -19.80
N ILE A 13 1.25 -17.24 -20.00
CA ILE A 13 0.66 -18.53 -20.46
C ILE A 13 0.57 -19.63 -19.38
N PHE A 14 1.48 -19.72 -18.41
CA PHE A 14 1.45 -20.79 -17.39
C PHE A 14 0.46 -20.60 -16.23
N ARG A 15 -0.37 -19.55 -16.27
CA ARG A 15 -1.36 -19.26 -15.22
C ARG A 15 -2.52 -20.25 -15.16
N GLN A 16 -2.77 -21.01 -16.23
CA GLN A 16 -3.95 -21.88 -16.30
C GLN A 16 -3.81 -23.19 -15.51
N ASN A 17 -2.59 -23.62 -15.15
CA ASN A 17 -2.37 -24.96 -14.59
C ASN A 17 -1.55 -25.01 -13.28
N LEU A 18 -1.16 -23.87 -12.69
CA LEU A 18 -0.55 -23.90 -11.36
C LEU A 18 -1.64 -23.96 -10.29
N PRO A 19 -1.68 -24.96 -9.39
CA PRO A 19 -2.55 -24.88 -8.23
C PRO A 19 -2.18 -23.62 -7.44
N LEU A 20 -3.17 -22.76 -7.18
CA LEU A 20 -3.10 -21.50 -6.41
C LEU A 20 -2.63 -21.68 -4.94
N ASN A 21 -2.08 -22.85 -4.60
CA ASN A 21 -1.92 -23.35 -3.25
C ASN A 21 -0.50 -23.18 -2.70
N GLN A 22 -0.48 -22.44 -1.59
CA GLN A 22 0.47 -22.42 -0.47
C GLN A 22 1.92 -21.99 -0.73
N LYS A 23 2.60 -22.43 -1.80
CA LYS A 23 4.05 -22.16 -1.95
C LYS A 23 4.42 -20.70 -2.24
N LEU A 24 3.50 -19.91 -2.80
CA LEU A 24 3.67 -18.47 -3.07
C LEU A 24 3.25 -17.58 -1.88
N ARG A 25 2.90 -18.19 -0.73
CA ARG A 25 2.31 -17.50 0.42
C ARG A 25 3.26 -17.41 1.62
N SER A 26 4.47 -17.96 1.53
CA SER A 26 5.44 -17.81 2.61
C SER A 26 6.07 -16.41 2.54
N PRO A 27 6.34 -15.74 3.68
CA PRO A 27 7.05 -14.46 3.72
C PRO A 27 8.39 -14.51 2.96
N ALA A 28 9.07 -15.65 2.99
CA ALA A 28 10.31 -15.91 2.25
C ALA A 28 10.18 -15.87 0.72
N SER A 29 8.95 -15.88 0.18
CA SER A 29 8.67 -15.84 -1.25
C SER A 29 8.14 -14.49 -1.75
N GLN A 30 8.01 -13.50 -0.86
CA GLN A 30 7.47 -12.17 -1.18
C GLN A 30 8.60 -11.18 -1.50
N LEU A 31 8.33 -10.24 -2.43
CA LEU A 31 9.26 -9.14 -2.74
C LEU A 31 9.25 -8.06 -1.66
N VAL A 32 8.07 -7.81 -1.10
CA VAL A 32 7.82 -6.79 -0.08
C VAL A 32 6.84 -7.30 0.97
N SER A 33 6.95 -6.78 2.19
CA SER A 33 5.89 -6.81 3.19
C SER A 33 5.08 -5.51 3.09
N VAL A 34 3.76 -5.62 2.94
CA VAL A 34 2.88 -4.45 2.87
C VAL A 34 2.48 -4.06 4.29
N VAL A 35 2.93 -2.89 4.72
CA VAL A 35 2.70 -2.41 6.09
C VAL A 35 1.42 -1.58 6.16
N ALA A 36 1.20 -0.67 5.20
CA ALA A 36 -0.01 0.13 5.08
C ALA A 36 -0.25 0.52 3.62
N TYR A 37 -1.49 0.83 3.25
CA TYR A 37 -1.86 1.33 1.94
C TYR A 37 -3.13 2.20 1.99
N CYS A 38 -3.25 3.14 1.05
CA CYS A 38 -4.49 3.81 0.73
C CYS A 38 -4.61 4.02 -0.78
N LEU A 39 -5.71 3.56 -1.36
CA LEU A 39 -6.03 3.63 -2.78
C LEU A 39 -7.17 4.62 -2.96
N LEU A 40 -6.89 5.68 -3.72
CA LEU A 40 -7.80 6.75 -4.04
C LEU A 40 -8.13 6.74 -5.54
N PRO A 41 -9.17 7.46 -5.99
CA PRO A 41 -9.56 7.47 -7.41
C PRO A 41 -8.46 7.96 -8.36
N ASN A 42 -7.58 8.85 -7.91
CA ASN A 42 -6.56 9.50 -8.72
C ASN A 42 -5.10 9.10 -8.38
N HIS A 43 -4.84 8.54 -7.20
CA HIS A 43 -3.50 8.11 -6.78
C HIS A 43 -3.56 7.07 -5.66
N PHE A 44 -2.40 6.59 -5.21
CA PHE A 44 -2.30 5.65 -4.09
C PHE A 44 -1.02 5.89 -3.29
N HIS A 45 -1.05 5.51 -2.02
CA HIS A 45 0.08 5.55 -1.09
C HIS A 45 0.32 4.18 -0.49
N LEU A 46 1.59 3.80 -0.30
CA LEU A 46 1.99 2.48 0.23
C LEU A 46 3.15 2.65 1.23
N ILE A 47 3.08 1.95 2.36
CA ILE A 47 4.27 1.65 3.19
C ILE A 47 4.68 0.21 2.89
N LEU A 48 5.88 0.05 2.38
CA LEU A 48 6.44 -1.24 1.98
C LEU A 48 7.77 -1.46 2.68
N LYS A 49 7.96 -2.65 3.24
CA LYS A 49 9.27 -3.14 3.65
C LYS A 49 9.82 -4.05 2.56
N SER A 50 11.04 -3.79 2.09
CA SER A 50 11.67 -4.64 1.09
C SER A 50 12.16 -5.95 1.73
N ASN A 51 11.76 -7.09 1.16
CA ASN A 51 12.18 -8.42 1.63
C ASN A 51 13.32 -9.00 0.79
N THR A 52 13.60 -8.38 -0.36
CA THR A 52 14.70 -8.76 -1.26
C THR A 52 15.43 -7.52 -1.78
N ASN A 53 16.62 -7.70 -2.36
CA ASN A 53 17.28 -6.66 -3.14
C ASN A 53 16.38 -6.19 -4.29
N ASP A 54 16.16 -4.87 -4.36
CA ASP A 54 15.25 -4.19 -5.28
C ASP A 54 13.79 -4.65 -5.20
N GLY A 55 13.35 -5.21 -4.06
CA GLY A 55 12.02 -5.79 -3.87
C GLY A 55 10.90 -4.80 -4.20
N ILE A 56 10.99 -3.57 -3.67
CA ILE A 56 10.03 -2.49 -3.93
C ILE A 56 9.98 -2.13 -5.42
N ALA A 57 11.13 -1.91 -6.06
CA ALA A 57 11.18 -1.54 -7.48
C ALA A 57 10.55 -2.64 -8.36
N LYS A 58 10.88 -3.92 -8.11
CA LYS A 58 10.30 -5.07 -8.81
C LYS A 58 8.80 -5.18 -8.57
N PHE A 59 8.35 -5.02 -7.32
CA PHE A 59 6.95 -5.07 -6.96
C PHE A 59 6.15 -3.96 -7.67
N MET A 60 6.64 -2.72 -7.61
CA MET A 60 6.01 -1.57 -8.25
C MET A 60 5.96 -1.70 -9.78
N GLN A 61 7.04 -2.19 -10.40
CA GLN A 61 7.07 -2.45 -11.83
C GLN A 61 6.00 -3.47 -12.24
N ARG A 62 5.89 -4.59 -11.50
CA ARG A 62 4.91 -5.64 -11.78
C ARG A 62 3.48 -5.15 -11.55
N LEU A 63 3.22 -4.48 -10.43
CA LEU A 63 1.92 -3.93 -10.06
C LEU A 63 1.43 -2.93 -11.12
N CYS A 64 2.23 -1.91 -11.42
CA CYS A 64 1.84 -0.84 -12.33
C CYS A 64 1.67 -1.37 -13.75
N THR A 65 2.63 -2.17 -14.25
CA THR A 65 2.54 -2.73 -15.60
C THR A 65 1.35 -3.67 -15.75
N GLY A 66 1.12 -4.53 -14.75
CA GLY A 66 -0.02 -5.43 -14.72
C GLY A 66 -1.35 -4.68 -14.74
N TYR A 67 -1.47 -3.62 -13.93
CA TYR A 67 -2.68 -2.80 -13.88
C TYR A 67 -2.92 -2.03 -15.18
N VAL A 68 -1.90 -1.41 -15.78
CA VAL A 68 -2.00 -0.74 -17.10
C VAL A 68 -2.52 -1.72 -18.14
N LYS A 69 -1.93 -2.93 -18.22
CA LYS A 69 -2.37 -3.97 -19.18
C LYS A 69 -3.82 -4.37 -18.95
N PHE A 70 -4.20 -4.64 -17.70
CA PHE A 70 -5.58 -4.99 -17.34
C PHE A 70 -6.56 -3.87 -17.74
N PHE A 71 -6.27 -2.63 -17.36
CA PHE A 71 -7.13 -1.48 -17.61
C PHE A 71 -7.29 -1.21 -19.12
N ASN A 72 -6.17 -1.17 -19.86
CA ASN A 72 -6.18 -0.97 -21.30
C ASN A 72 -6.97 -2.08 -22.01
N ASN A 73 -6.80 -3.34 -21.62
CA ASN A 73 -7.57 -4.45 -22.20
C ASN A 73 -9.07 -4.33 -21.85
N LYS A 74 -9.41 -4.03 -20.60
CA LYS A 74 -10.80 -3.92 -20.13
C LYS A 74 -11.56 -2.80 -20.84
N TYR A 75 -10.92 -1.66 -21.04
CA TYR A 75 -11.54 -0.47 -21.62
C TYR A 75 -11.18 -0.22 -23.09
N ARG A 76 -10.51 -1.18 -23.74
CA ARG A 76 -10.02 -1.07 -25.14
C ARG A 76 -9.24 0.22 -25.41
N ARG A 77 -8.38 0.58 -24.46
CA ARG A 77 -7.48 1.73 -24.54
C ARG A 77 -6.05 1.27 -24.86
N SER A 78 -5.21 2.21 -25.25
CA SER A 78 -3.77 2.04 -25.39
C SER A 78 -3.04 3.22 -24.74
N GLY A 79 -1.73 3.05 -24.50
CA GLY A 79 -0.88 4.07 -23.92
C GLY A 79 -0.75 4.01 -22.39
N ALA A 80 -0.15 5.05 -21.84
CA ALA A 80 0.11 5.18 -20.41
C ALA A 80 -1.17 5.43 -19.60
N LEU A 81 -1.20 4.91 -18.37
CA LEU A 81 -2.28 5.17 -17.40
C LEU A 81 -1.81 6.07 -16.26
N PHE A 82 -0.59 5.84 -15.76
CA PHE A 82 0.02 6.62 -14.69
C PHE A 82 0.72 7.86 -15.24
N GLN A 83 0.66 8.96 -14.49
CA GLN A 83 1.23 10.26 -14.87
C GLN A 83 2.77 10.32 -14.78
N GLY A 84 3.42 9.29 -14.25
CA GLY A 84 4.87 9.27 -14.08
C GLY A 84 5.39 8.02 -13.39
N ARG A 85 6.65 8.09 -12.94
CA ARG A 85 7.26 7.07 -12.09
C ARG A 85 6.71 7.19 -10.68
N PHE A 86 6.73 6.10 -9.91
CA PHE A 86 6.44 6.19 -8.47
C PHE A 86 7.54 7.00 -7.78
N LYS A 87 7.16 7.75 -6.74
CA LYS A 87 8.09 8.34 -5.77
C LYS A 87 8.26 7.39 -4.58
N ALA A 88 9.41 7.44 -3.93
CA ALA A 88 9.67 6.64 -2.75
C ALA A 88 10.65 7.36 -1.82
N ASN A 89 10.26 7.50 -0.55
CA ASN A 89 11.08 8.04 0.52
C ASN A 89 11.38 6.93 1.52
N GLN A 90 12.64 6.82 1.95
CA GLN A 90 13.04 5.87 2.97
C GLN A 90 12.54 6.36 4.33
N ILE A 91 11.87 5.48 5.06
CA ILE A 91 11.44 5.76 6.44
C ILE A 91 12.60 5.43 7.36
N GLU A 92 13.13 6.44 8.04
CA GLU A 92 14.15 6.29 9.08
C GLU A 92 13.53 6.50 10.46
N GLY A 93 13.96 5.68 11.43
CA GLY A 93 13.48 5.75 12.81
C GLY A 93 12.21 4.93 13.08
N HIS A 94 12.23 4.21 14.21
CA HIS A 94 11.10 3.38 14.64
C HIS A 94 9.86 4.22 14.97
N GLU A 95 10.06 5.40 15.54
CA GLU A 95 9.01 6.31 16.02
C GLU A 95 8.20 6.96 14.89
N ALA A 96 8.79 7.09 13.69
CA ALA A 96 8.12 7.66 12.54
C ALA A 96 7.07 6.71 11.92
N LEU A 97 7.24 5.40 12.10
CA LEU A 97 6.44 4.40 11.41
C LEU A 97 4.96 4.41 11.84
N PRO A 98 4.60 4.47 13.15
CA PRO A 98 3.21 4.61 13.57
C PRO A 98 2.53 5.86 13.01
N PHE A 99 3.23 7.00 13.08
CA PHE A 99 2.74 8.28 12.58
C PHE A 99 2.44 8.23 11.07
N LEU A 100 3.40 7.74 10.27
CA LEU A 100 3.24 7.60 8.82
C LEU A 100 2.18 6.58 8.45
N SER A 101 2.03 5.51 9.24
CA SER A 101 0.96 4.52 9.03
C SER A 101 -0.41 5.17 9.09
N VAL A 102 -0.63 6.08 10.05
CA VAL A 102 -1.87 6.84 10.16
C VAL A 102 -2.04 7.77 8.97
N TYR A 103 -1.01 8.54 8.64
CA TYR A 103 -1.05 9.48 7.52
C TYR A 103 -1.50 8.79 6.22
N ILE A 104 -0.92 7.61 5.94
CA ILE A 104 -1.29 6.83 4.76
C ILE A 104 -2.68 6.21 4.92
N ASN A 105 -2.99 5.55 6.05
CA ASN A 105 -4.28 4.92 6.28
C ASN A 105 -5.46 5.89 6.13
N LEU A 106 -5.27 7.14 6.56
CA LEU A 106 -6.31 8.18 6.54
C LEU A 106 -6.09 9.23 5.45
N ASN A 107 -5.28 8.93 4.43
CA ASN A 107 -4.97 9.84 3.34
C ASN A 107 -6.22 10.36 2.59
N TYR A 108 -7.28 9.55 2.50
CA TYR A 108 -8.57 10.03 1.96
C TYR A 108 -9.16 11.21 2.74
N ARG A 109 -8.98 11.27 4.08
CA ARG A 109 -9.41 12.40 4.91
C ARG A 109 -8.58 13.64 4.60
N HIS A 110 -7.27 13.48 4.42
CA HIS A 110 -6.34 14.57 4.12
C HIS A 110 -6.62 15.22 2.76
N HIS A 111 -7.02 14.42 1.76
CA HIS A 111 -7.48 14.91 0.46
C HIS A 111 -8.98 15.26 0.41
N ARG A 112 -9.71 15.17 1.53
CA ARG A 112 -11.15 15.46 1.63
C ARG A 112 -12.02 14.66 0.64
N ILE A 113 -11.65 13.41 0.40
CA ILE A 113 -12.38 12.51 -0.50
C ILE A 113 -13.46 11.79 0.31
N ASN A 114 -14.73 11.95 -0.07
CA ASN A 114 -15.85 11.29 0.58
C ASN A 114 -15.90 9.78 0.23
N PRO A 115 -15.72 8.86 1.19
CA PRO A 115 -15.80 7.42 0.95
C PRO A 115 -17.19 6.92 0.54
N GLN A 116 -18.25 7.71 0.77
CA GLN A 116 -19.61 7.35 0.35
C GLN A 116 -19.84 7.58 -1.14
N GLU A 117 -19.07 8.50 -1.75
CA GLU A 117 -19.22 8.89 -3.16
C GLU A 117 -18.11 8.32 -4.03
N ASN A 118 -16.98 7.92 -3.43
CA ASN A 118 -15.79 7.49 -4.14
C ASN A 118 -15.34 6.12 -3.68
N LEU A 119 -14.87 5.30 -4.62
CA LEU A 119 -14.23 4.03 -4.31
C LEU A 119 -12.89 4.30 -3.63
N ILE A 120 -12.84 4.06 -2.32
CA ILE A 120 -11.63 4.16 -1.51
C ILE A 120 -11.34 2.81 -0.91
N LYS A 121 -10.06 2.42 -0.91
CA LYS A 121 -9.61 1.24 -0.15
C LYS A 121 -8.45 1.64 0.73
N SER A 122 -8.54 1.38 2.03
CA SER A 122 -7.49 1.67 3.00
C SER A 122 -7.23 0.46 3.88
N SER A 123 -5.96 0.26 4.26
CA SER A 123 -5.60 -0.72 5.27
C SER A 123 -6.03 -0.35 6.69
N PHE A 124 -6.60 0.84 6.91
CA PHE A 124 -7.07 1.28 8.22
C PHE A 124 -7.98 0.23 8.87
N PHE A 125 -8.91 -0.34 8.10
CA PHE A 125 -9.80 -1.39 8.59
C PHE A 125 -9.05 -2.68 8.97
N GLY A 126 -8.03 -3.05 8.18
CA GLY A 126 -7.15 -4.18 8.50
C GLY A 126 -6.33 -3.99 9.80
N TYR A 127 -6.16 -2.75 10.27
CA TYR A 127 -5.55 -2.44 11.57
C TYR A 127 -6.55 -2.53 12.73
N LEU A 128 -7.86 -2.47 12.46
CA LEU A 128 -8.93 -2.53 13.46
C LEU A 128 -9.43 -3.97 13.71
N ASP A 129 -8.52 -4.94 13.63
CA ASP A 129 -8.78 -6.38 13.73
C ASP A 129 -9.66 -6.97 12.61
N GLU A 130 -9.81 -6.27 11.48
CA GLU A 130 -10.38 -6.88 10.28
C GLU A 130 -9.31 -7.65 9.50
N TYR A 131 -9.71 -8.77 8.88
CA TYR A 131 -8.78 -9.54 8.05
C TYR A 131 -8.48 -8.78 6.75
N ASP A 132 -7.24 -8.33 6.60
CA ASP A 132 -6.69 -7.86 5.33
C ASP A 132 -5.58 -8.79 4.87
N ASP A 133 -5.87 -9.52 3.81
CA ASP A 133 -4.98 -10.50 3.24
C ASP A 133 -3.79 -9.86 2.49
N ILE A 134 -3.81 -8.55 2.22
CA ILE A 134 -2.70 -7.82 1.58
C ILE A 134 -1.62 -7.47 2.62
N LEU A 135 -2.02 -7.21 3.86
CA LEU A 135 -1.14 -6.74 4.92
C LEU A 135 -0.21 -7.83 5.43
N ASP A 136 1.01 -7.44 5.78
CA ASP A 136 1.89 -8.24 6.61
C ASP A 136 1.52 -8.02 8.09
N ILE A 137 0.84 -9.00 8.66
CA ILE A 137 0.30 -8.92 10.03
C ILE A 137 1.41 -8.73 11.06
N ASP A 138 2.61 -9.28 10.84
CA ASP A 138 3.71 -9.15 11.78
C ASP A 138 4.28 -7.73 11.77
N GLU A 139 4.35 -7.08 10.61
CA GLU A 139 4.71 -5.65 10.53
C GLU A 139 3.62 -4.73 11.11
N VAL A 140 2.33 -5.03 10.87
CA VAL A 140 1.21 -4.28 11.48
C VAL A 140 1.25 -4.38 13.01
N LYS A 141 1.48 -5.59 13.54
CA LYS A 141 1.58 -5.83 14.99
C LYS A 141 2.71 -5.05 15.65
N LYS A 142 3.83 -4.79 14.94
CA LYS A 142 4.91 -3.95 15.50
C LYS A 142 4.45 -2.52 15.74
N ILE A 143 3.58 -2.00 14.88
CA ILE A 143 3.01 -0.66 15.02
C ILE A 143 1.96 -0.65 16.13
N THR A 144 1.03 -1.61 16.12
CA THR A 144 -0.12 -1.58 17.04
C THR A 144 0.22 -2.05 18.45
N LYS A 145 1.28 -2.85 18.66
CA LYS A 145 1.63 -3.37 19.99
C LYS A 145 1.95 -2.29 21.02
N GLU A 146 2.45 -1.13 20.58
CA GLU A 146 2.82 -0.01 21.45
C GLU A 146 1.67 1.00 21.63
N ILE A 147 0.50 0.72 21.03
CA ILE A 147 -0.64 1.63 20.99
C ILE A 147 -1.87 0.94 21.58
N ASP A 148 -2.32 1.42 22.73
CA ASP A 148 -3.48 0.85 23.44
C ASP A 148 -4.75 0.79 22.56
N SER A 149 -5.02 1.87 21.81
CA SER A 149 -6.12 1.97 20.85
C SER A 149 -5.64 2.62 19.56
N TYR A 150 -5.31 1.81 18.55
CA TYR A 150 -4.88 2.32 17.24
C TYR A 150 -5.92 3.23 16.59
N LYS A 151 -7.21 2.93 16.80
CA LYS A 151 -8.31 3.75 16.28
C LYS A 151 -8.28 5.17 16.84
N GLU A 152 -8.16 5.31 18.16
CA GLU A 152 -8.14 6.61 18.82
C GLU A 152 -6.87 7.38 18.46
N TYR A 153 -5.72 6.70 18.52
CA TYR A 153 -4.45 7.27 18.08
C TYR A 153 -4.53 7.79 16.64
N ALA A 154 -5.07 6.99 15.72
CA ALA A 154 -5.17 7.37 14.32
C ALA A 154 -6.06 8.61 14.10
N TYR A 155 -7.19 8.72 14.80
CA TYR A 155 -8.03 9.92 14.69
C TYR A 155 -7.33 11.15 15.26
N GLN A 156 -6.71 11.04 16.44
CA GLN A 156 -5.97 12.15 17.05
C GLN A 156 -4.83 12.66 16.15
N GLN A 157 -4.04 11.75 15.58
CA GLN A 157 -2.96 12.12 14.66
C GLN A 157 -3.52 12.69 13.33
N SER A 158 -4.63 12.14 12.82
CA SER A 158 -5.27 12.67 11.60
C SER A 158 -5.80 14.09 11.77
N ASP A 159 -6.30 14.42 12.96
CA ASP A 159 -6.76 15.76 13.29
C ASP A 159 -5.55 16.71 13.41
N TYR A 160 -4.46 16.29 14.08
CA TYR A 160 -3.19 17.02 14.10
C TYR A 160 -2.64 17.33 12.69
N PHE A 161 -2.73 16.38 11.76
CA PHE A 161 -2.35 16.56 10.36
C PHE A 161 -3.17 17.63 9.64
N THR A 162 -4.47 17.69 9.96
CA THR A 162 -5.38 18.65 9.35
C THR A 162 -5.09 20.07 9.85
N GLU A 163 -4.63 20.20 11.08
CA GLU A 163 -4.22 21.47 11.70
C GLU A 163 -2.83 21.95 11.23
N ASN A 164 -1.93 21.03 10.87
CA ASN A 164 -0.52 21.31 10.52
C ASN A 164 -0.20 21.04 9.03
N LYS A 165 -1.07 21.47 8.12
CA LYS A 165 -0.98 21.15 6.67
C LYS A 165 0.33 21.54 5.99
N ASP A 166 0.95 22.63 6.43
CA ASP A 166 2.20 23.10 5.81
C ASP A 166 3.38 22.15 6.09
N TYR A 167 3.34 21.43 7.21
CA TYR A 167 4.33 20.38 7.53
C TYR A 167 4.20 19.17 6.60
N ILE A 168 2.95 18.82 6.25
CA ILE A 168 2.62 17.63 5.46
C ILE A 168 2.83 17.84 3.97
N LYS A 169 2.60 19.06 3.47
CA LYS A 169 2.79 19.36 2.06
C LYS A 169 4.23 19.09 1.61
N ASN A 170 5.20 19.31 2.50
CA ASN A 170 6.60 18.96 2.27
C ASN A 170 6.83 17.44 2.18
N MET A 171 6.01 16.61 2.84
CA MET A 171 6.11 15.14 2.79
C MET A 171 5.56 14.52 1.50
N ASP A 172 4.63 15.19 0.81
CA ASP A 172 4.07 14.75 -0.48
C ASP A 172 4.89 15.26 -1.70
N GLU A 173 5.61 16.38 -1.52
CA GLU A 173 6.36 17.05 -2.59
C GLU A 173 7.77 16.47 -2.81
N ASP A 174 8.38 15.86 -1.80
CA ASP A 174 9.67 15.14 -1.87
C ASP A 174 9.52 13.67 -2.33
#